data_AF-A0A1Y1LY68-F1
#
_entry.id   AF-A0A1Y1LY68-F1
#
_cell.length_a   1.000
_cell.length_b   1.000
_cell.length_c   1.000
_cell.angle_alpha   90.00
_cell.angle_beta   90.00
_cell.angle_gamma   90.00
#
_symmetry.space_group_name_H-M   'P 1'
#
loop_
_entity.id
_entity.type
_entity.pdbx_description
1 polymer ?
#
loop_
_entity_poly.entity_id
_entity_poly.type
_entity_poly.pdbx_seq_one_letter_code
_entity_poly.pdbx_strand_id
1 'polypeptide(L)'
;MYKTGKIAMWNESRMEAVYERPVNLSSFFHPATFLSVFKQDFARRKNTAMDDLRLKSSWRHTPGDGVITITNLLIEGALFEGSNITDCHANSDSINVAPDCHLSWVNVRRIHTVLQKY
;
A
#
# COMPACT_ATOMS: atom_id res chain seq x y z
N MET A 1 10.80 10.41 -19.49
CA MET A 1 10.98 9.01 -19.97
C MET A 1 10.84 7.94 -18.86
N TYR A 2 10.90 8.27 -17.57
CA TYR A 2 10.82 7.28 -16.48
C TYR A 2 9.51 6.45 -16.44
N LYS A 3 8.34 7.10 -16.50
CA LYS A 3 7.04 6.40 -16.43
C LYS A 3 6.80 5.46 -17.63
N THR A 4 7.21 5.87 -18.83
CA THR A 4 7.04 5.08 -20.07
C THR A 4 7.76 3.73 -19.99
N GLY A 5 8.98 3.69 -19.47
CA GLY A 5 9.73 2.44 -19.29
C GLY A 5 9.08 1.50 -18.28
N LYS A 6 8.53 2.03 -17.18
CA LYS A 6 7.79 1.23 -16.18
C LYS A 6 6.52 0.63 -16.75
N ILE A 7 5.77 1.38 -17.55
CA ILE A 7 4.55 0.88 -18.20
C ILE A 7 4.86 -0.23 -19.20
N ALA A 8 5.93 -0.10 -20.01
CA ALA A 8 6.35 -1.15 -20.94
C ALA A 8 6.65 -2.46 -20.20
N MET A 9 7.41 -2.39 -19.10
CA MET A 9 7.71 -3.55 -18.25
C MET A 9 6.45 -4.20 -17.67
N TRP A 10 5.45 -3.41 -17.27
CA TRP A 10 4.19 -3.95 -16.71
C TRP A 10 3.27 -4.56 -17.76
N ASN A 11 3.26 -4.06 -18.99
CA ASN A 11 2.46 -4.64 -20.08
C ASN A 11 2.88 -6.08 -20.40
N GLU A 12 4.14 -6.40 -20.17
CA GLU A 12 4.70 -7.76 -20.35
C GLU A 12 4.49 -8.65 -19.11
N SER A 13 3.99 -8.09 -18.00
CA SER A 13 3.85 -8.77 -16.72
C SER A 13 2.39 -9.11 -16.42
N ARG A 14 2.16 -10.23 -15.73
CA ARG A 14 0.88 -10.48 -15.07
C ARG A 14 0.71 -9.55 -13.87
N MET A 15 -0.53 -9.12 -13.58
CA MET A 15 -0.81 -8.19 -12.46
C MET A 15 -0.36 -8.74 -11.11
N GLU A 16 -0.45 -10.05 -10.90
CA GLU A 16 0.02 -10.69 -9.65
C GLU A 16 1.52 -10.47 -9.43
N ALA A 17 2.33 -10.57 -10.50
CA ALA A 17 3.76 -10.30 -10.45
C ALA A 17 4.09 -8.81 -10.20
N VAL A 18 3.15 -7.91 -10.50
CA VAL A 18 3.29 -6.48 -10.16
C VAL A 18 3.05 -6.27 -8.66
N TYR A 19 2.11 -7.00 -8.06
CA TYR A 19 1.80 -6.90 -6.62
C TYR A 19 2.88 -7.49 -5.71
N GLU A 20 3.57 -8.53 -6.16
CA GLU A 20 4.65 -9.19 -5.42
C GLU A 20 5.94 -8.35 -5.33
N ARG A 21 6.05 -7.29 -6.16
CA ARG A 21 7.21 -6.41 -6.19
C ARG A 21 6.90 -5.10 -5.47
N PRO A 22 7.91 -4.42 -4.90
CA PRO A 22 7.72 -3.09 -4.35
C PRO A 22 7.27 -2.10 -5.43
N VAL A 23 6.18 -1.37 -5.16
CA VAL A 23 5.50 -0.49 -6.09
C VAL A 23 5.73 0.97 -5.69
N ASN A 24 6.35 1.75 -6.58
CA ASN A 24 6.43 3.20 -6.44
C ASN A 24 5.23 3.86 -7.15
N LEU A 25 4.31 4.44 -6.39
CA LEU A 25 3.08 5.04 -6.91
C LEU A 25 3.31 6.22 -7.88
N SER A 26 4.47 6.88 -7.83
CA SER A 26 4.82 7.95 -8.77
C SER A 26 4.98 7.45 -10.21
N SER A 27 5.16 6.14 -10.39
CA SER A 27 5.26 5.50 -11.72
C SER A 27 3.92 5.46 -12.46
N PHE A 28 2.78 5.63 -11.77
CA PHE A 28 1.46 5.64 -12.37
C PHE A 28 1.03 7.06 -12.78
N PHE A 29 0.15 7.13 -13.78
CA PHE A 29 -0.62 8.35 -14.07
C PHE A 29 -1.88 8.45 -13.18
N HIS A 30 -2.48 7.30 -12.85
CA HIS A 30 -3.69 7.21 -12.03
C HIS A 30 -3.51 6.18 -10.89
N PRO A 31 -2.76 6.52 -9.82
CA PRO A 31 -2.47 5.58 -8.73
C PRO A 31 -3.74 5.11 -8.00
N ALA A 32 -4.79 5.93 -7.92
CA ALA A 32 -6.07 5.53 -7.36
C ALA A 32 -6.74 4.39 -8.16
N THR A 33 -6.61 4.39 -9.48
CA THR A 33 -7.13 3.33 -10.35
C THR A 33 -6.38 2.02 -10.09
N PHE A 34 -5.05 2.08 -9.94
CA PHE A 34 -4.26 0.91 -9.55
C PHE A 34 -4.75 0.29 -8.24
N LEU A 35 -4.94 1.10 -7.19
CA LEU A 35 -5.47 0.62 -5.91
C LEU A 35 -6.89 0.04 -6.03
N SER A 36 -7.71 0.58 -6.93
CA SER A 36 -9.07 0.11 -7.18
C SER A 36 -9.09 -1.24 -7.89
N VAL A 37 -8.21 -1.45 -8.86
CA VAL A 37 -8.02 -2.75 -9.53
C VAL A 37 -7.47 -3.78 -8.56
N PHE A 38 -6.49 -3.40 -7.72
CA PHE A 38 -5.99 -4.25 -6.65
C PHE A 38 -7.11 -4.67 -5.67
N LYS A 39 -8.03 -3.75 -5.32
CA LYS A 39 -9.22 -4.07 -4.52
C LYS A 39 -10.12 -5.10 -5.19
N GLN A 40 -10.38 -4.94 -6.49
CA GLN A 40 -11.22 -5.86 -7.26
C GLN A 40 -10.60 -7.27 -7.31
N ASP A 41 -9.30 -7.36 -7.58
CA ASP A 41 -8.58 -8.64 -7.57
C ASP A 41 -8.64 -9.30 -6.19
N PHE A 42 -8.32 -8.55 -5.13
CA PHE A 42 -8.39 -9.05 -3.75
C PHE A 42 -9.80 -9.56 -3.40
N ALA A 43 -10.84 -8.80 -3.74
CA ALA A 43 -12.24 -9.17 -3.49
C ALA A 43 -12.61 -10.50 -4.16
N ARG A 44 -12.19 -10.69 -5.43
CA ARG A 44 -12.41 -11.93 -6.18
C ARG A 44 -11.68 -13.10 -5.53
N ARG A 45 -10.38 -12.95 -5.20
CA ARG A 45 -9.57 -14.01 -4.58
C ARG A 45 -10.06 -14.40 -3.18
N LYS A 46 -10.58 -13.43 -2.41
CA LYS A 46 -11.10 -13.67 -1.05
C LYS A 46 -12.61 -13.92 -0.99
N ASN A 47 -13.28 -14.04 -2.14
CA ASN A 47 -14.73 -14.22 -2.27
C ASN A 47 -15.52 -13.29 -1.33
N THR A 48 -15.22 -12.00 -1.38
CA THR A 48 -15.79 -10.98 -0.49
C THR A 48 -16.32 -9.82 -1.33
N ALA A 49 -17.45 -9.24 -0.94
CA ALA A 49 -17.99 -8.05 -1.61
C ALA A 49 -17.02 -6.86 -1.48
N MET A 50 -16.82 -6.12 -2.56
CA MET A 50 -15.91 -4.97 -2.55
C MET A 50 -16.30 -3.91 -1.52
N ASP A 51 -17.59 -3.72 -1.27
CA ASP A 51 -18.10 -2.73 -0.32
C ASP A 51 -17.76 -3.07 1.14
N ASP A 52 -17.49 -4.35 1.41
CA ASP A 52 -17.10 -4.86 2.73
C ASP A 52 -15.59 -4.72 2.98
N LEU A 53 -14.82 -4.26 2.00
CA LEU A 53 -13.38 -4.06 2.14
C LEU A 53 -13.03 -2.62 2.54
N ARG A 54 -12.08 -2.49 3.47
CA ARG A 54 -11.41 -1.23 3.79
C ARG A 54 -9.91 -1.37 3.60
N LEU A 55 -9.27 -0.28 3.16
CA LEU A 55 -7.83 -0.24 2.98
C LEU A 55 -7.17 -0.17 4.36
N LYS A 56 -6.18 -1.02 4.57
CA LYS A 56 -5.32 -1.00 5.76
C LYS A 56 -3.89 -0.74 5.31
N SER A 57 -3.25 0.25 5.92
CA SER A 57 -1.82 0.52 5.78
C SER A 57 -1.05 0.09 7.03
N SER A 58 0.22 -0.25 6.87
CA SER A 58 1.14 -0.58 7.96
C SER A 58 2.56 -0.16 7.57
N TRP A 59 3.24 0.54 8.47
CA TRP A 59 4.67 0.87 8.34
C TRP A 59 5.58 -0.23 8.91
N ARG A 60 5.00 -1.30 9.47
CA ARG A 60 5.72 -2.50 9.92
C ARG A 60 5.63 -3.58 8.86
N HIS A 61 6.72 -4.32 8.67
CA HIS A 61 6.75 -5.47 7.77
C HIS A 61 5.57 -6.41 8.03
N THR A 62 4.69 -6.54 7.03
CA THR A 62 3.46 -7.34 7.12
C THR A 62 3.45 -8.35 5.97
N PRO A 63 4.07 -9.53 6.12
CA PRO A 63 4.07 -10.53 5.08
C PRO A 63 2.68 -11.17 4.99
N GLY A 64 2.24 -11.51 3.77
CA GLY A 64 1.01 -12.25 3.59
C GLY A 64 0.43 -12.13 2.19
N ASP A 65 -0.40 -13.10 1.84
CA ASP A 65 -1.16 -13.06 0.58
C ASP A 65 -2.12 -11.86 0.55
N GLY A 66 -2.04 -11.08 -0.53
CA GLY A 66 -2.86 -9.88 -0.72
C GLY A 66 -2.33 -8.64 0.01
N VAL A 67 -1.03 -8.61 0.33
CA VAL A 67 -0.31 -7.41 0.75
C VAL A 67 0.55 -6.90 -0.41
N ILE A 68 0.57 -5.59 -0.63
CA ILE A 68 1.50 -4.91 -1.54
C ILE A 68 2.41 -3.96 -0.77
N THR A 69 3.68 -3.88 -1.19
CA THR A 69 4.65 -2.96 -0.61
C THR A 69 4.73 -1.69 -1.45
N ILE A 70 4.49 -0.54 -0.84
CA ILE A 70 4.59 0.78 -1.47
C ILE A 70 5.89 1.45 -1.03
N THR A 71 6.68 1.90 -2.00
CA THR A 71 8.00 2.49 -1.76
C THR A 71 8.05 3.95 -2.18
N ASN A 72 9.09 4.65 -1.70
CA ASN A 72 9.37 6.06 -2.00
C ASN A 72 8.21 6.99 -1.68
N LEU A 73 7.45 6.68 -0.62
CA LEU A 73 6.56 7.67 -0.04
C LEU A 73 7.41 8.76 0.61
N LEU A 74 6.93 9.99 0.51
CA LEU A 74 7.54 11.14 1.14
C LEU A 74 6.63 11.60 2.27
N ILE A 75 7.24 12.12 3.33
CA ILE A 75 6.55 12.69 4.49
C ILE A 75 7.06 14.11 4.73
N GLU A 76 6.14 14.98 5.15
CA GLU A 76 6.38 16.36 5.56
C GLU A 76 5.76 16.56 6.94
N GLY A 77 6.37 17.41 7.76
CA GLY A 77 5.87 17.77 9.09
C GLY A 77 6.07 16.70 10.18
N ALA A 78 6.73 15.59 9.87
CA ALA A 78 7.18 14.60 10.84
C ALA A 78 8.35 13.78 10.30
N LEU A 79 9.05 13.06 11.18
CA LEU A 79 10.12 12.13 10.85
C LEU A 79 9.72 10.69 11.18
N PHE A 80 10.39 9.74 10.54
CA PHE A 80 10.39 8.34 10.95
C PHE A 80 11.73 7.99 11.60
N GLU A 81 11.67 7.58 12.87
CA GLU A 81 12.81 6.98 13.58
C GLU A 81 12.52 5.50 13.82
N GLY A 82 13.04 4.66 12.93
CA GLY A 82 12.68 3.24 12.89
C GLY A 82 11.20 3.05 12.57
N SER A 83 10.40 2.64 13.56
CA SER A 83 8.96 2.40 13.40
C SER A 83 8.06 3.44 14.06
N ASN A 84 8.66 4.49 14.62
CA ASN A 84 7.95 5.55 15.33
C ASN A 84 7.94 6.84 14.51
N ILE A 85 6.83 7.58 14.61
CA ILE A 85 6.73 8.93 14.09
C ILE A 85 7.20 9.88 15.19
N THR A 86 8.13 10.76 14.86
CA THR A 86 8.70 11.76 15.77
C THR A 86 8.56 13.17 15.20
N ASP A 87 8.67 14.17 16.07
CA ASP A 87 8.67 15.57 15.66
C ASP A 87 9.91 15.91 14.83
N CYS A 88 9.78 16.90 13.95
CA CYS A 88 10.92 17.45 13.23
C CYS A 88 11.89 18.21 14.18
N HIS A 89 13.16 18.25 13.81
CA HIS A 89 14.17 19.07 14.45
C HIS A 89 14.37 20.39 13.69
N ALA A 90 15.03 21.37 14.32
CA ALA A 90 15.29 22.68 13.72
C ALA A 90 16.10 22.63 12.41
N ASN A 91 16.83 21.54 12.19
CA ASN A 91 17.66 21.29 11.01
C ASN A 91 17.12 20.15 10.12
N SER A 92 15.90 19.67 10.37
CA SER A 92 15.29 18.65 9.52
C SER A 92 14.94 19.22 8.14
N ASP A 93 15.13 18.41 7.10
CA ASP A 93 14.64 18.74 5.76
C ASP A 93 13.11 18.86 5.77
N SER A 94 12.56 19.72 4.91
CA SER A 94 11.10 19.89 4.79
C SER A 94 10.39 18.63 4.27
N ILE A 95 11.10 17.81 3.48
CA ILE A 95 10.59 16.58 2.90
C ILE A 95 11.56 15.45 3.20
N ASN A 96 11.05 14.39 3.83
CA ASN A 96 11.83 13.20 4.17
C ASN A 96 11.24 11.96 3.48
N VAL A 97 12.07 10.94 3.26
CA VAL A 97 11.62 9.65 2.73
C VAL A 97 11.00 8.85 3.87
N ALA A 98 9.76 8.41 3.69
CA ALA A 98 9.11 7.49 4.61
C ALA A 98 9.58 6.04 4.37
N PRO A 99 9.57 5.18 5.39
CA PRO A 99 9.77 3.75 5.22
C PRO A 99 8.75 3.14 4.25
N ASP A 100 9.02 1.93 3.78
CA ASP A 100 8.06 1.19 2.97
C ASP A 100 6.72 1.01 3.70
N CYS A 101 5.63 1.23 2.97
CA CYS A 101 4.27 1.11 3.49
C CYS A 101 3.60 -0.13 2.91
N HIS A 102 3.13 -1.01 3.77
CA HIS A 102 2.43 -2.23 3.37
C HIS A 102 0.93 -1.98 3.32
N LEU A 103 0.30 -2.18 2.17
CA LEU A 103 -1.13 -2.03 1.97
C LEU A 103 -1.81 -3.38 1.81
N SER A 104 -2.97 -3.54 2.42
CA SER A 104 -3.86 -4.70 2.24
C SER A 104 -5.31 -4.29 2.36
N TRP A 105 -6.22 -5.16 1.93
CA TRP A 105 -7.65 -4.98 2.15
C TRP A 105 -8.11 -5.87 3.30
N VAL A 106 -8.91 -5.32 4.19
CA VAL A 106 -9.50 -6.07 5.31
C VAL A 106 -11.02 -6.05 5.21
N ASN A 107 -11.65 -7.19 5.47
CA ASN A 107 -13.11 -7.31 5.51
C ASN A 107 -13.62 -6.78 6.85
N VAL A 108 -14.38 -5.68 6.83
CA VAL A 108 -14.89 -5.05 8.06
C VAL A 108 -15.97 -5.87 8.75
N ARG A 109 -16.77 -6.64 8.02
CA ARG A 109 -17.80 -7.50 8.61
C ARG A 109 -17.20 -8.65 9.42
N ARG A 110 -16.01 -9.14 9.04
CA ARG A 110 -15.25 -10.13 9.81
C ARG A 110 -14.67 -9.60 11.11
N ILE A 111 -14.37 -8.30 11.21
CA ILE A 111 -13.78 -7.70 12.42
C ILE A 111 -14.81 -7.73 13.58
N HIS A 112 -16.09 -7.51 13.28
CA HIS A 112 -17.15 -7.56 14.30
C HIS A 112 -17.40 -8.96 14.87
N THR A 113 -17.17 -10.03 14.12
CA THR A 113 -17.42 -11.41 14.60
C THR A 113 -16.42 -11.85 15.68
N VAL A 114 -15.21 -11.30 15.69
CA VAL A 114 -14.17 -11.67 16.68
C VAL A 114 -14.37 -10.93 18.00
N LEU A 115 -14.93 -9.72 17.98
CA LEU A 115 -15.13 -8.88 19.17
C LEU A 115 -16.44 -9.16 19.93
N GLN A 116 -17.31 -10.05 19.44
CA GLN A 116 -18.51 -10.51 20.16
C GLN A 116 -18.34 -11.86 20.86
N LYS A 117 -17.11 -12.36 20.97
CA LYS A 117 -16.80 -13.62 21.68
C LYS A 117 -16.14 -13.43 23.05
N TYR A 118 -16.12 -12.21 23.58
CA TYR A 118 -15.65 -11.88 24.93
C TYR A 118 -16.67 -11.00 25.64
#